data_AF-A0A1Y2L7U1-F1
#
_entry.id   AF-A0A1Y2L7U1-F1
#
_cell.length_a   1.000
_cell.length_b   1.000
_cell.length_c   1.000
_cell.angle_alpha   90.00
_cell.angle_beta   90.00
_cell.angle_gamma   90.00
#
_symmetry.space_group_name_H-M   'P 1'
#
loop_
_entity.id
_entity.type
_entity.pdbx_description
1 polymer ?
#
loop_
_entity_poly.entity_id
_entity_poly.type
_entity_poly.pdbx_seq_one_letter_code
_entity_poly.pdbx_strand_id
1 'polypeptide(L)' 'MEDDNLKKANVTMFGLPRNLDGMSVENLNDYRNALKQEIVRVDAALEHRNGVHAGAEALFKS' A
#
# COMPACT_ATOMS: atom_id res chain seq x y z
N MET A 1 25.93 -10.15 14.72
CA MET A 1 24.55 -9.65 14.71
C MET A 1 24.46 -8.82 13.46
N GLU A 2 24.02 -9.43 12.37
CA GLU A 2 23.84 -8.73 11.11
C GLU A 2 22.58 -7.89 11.27
N ASP A 3 22.78 -6.58 11.42
CA ASP A 3 21.73 -5.58 11.39
C ASP A 3 21.01 -5.72 10.05
N ASP A 4 19.88 -6.44 10.09
CA ASP A 4 18.95 -6.55 8.98
C ASP A 4 18.37 -5.16 8.74
N ASN A 5 19.14 -4.42 7.94
CA ASN A 5 18.84 -3.14 7.37
C ASN A 5 17.65 -3.33 6.45
N LEU A 6 16.47 -3.46 7.08
CA LEU A 6 15.18 -3.31 6.46
C LEU A 6 15.19 -1.90 5.89
N LYS A 7 15.69 -1.79 4.66
CA LYS A 7 15.51 -0.63 3.80
C LYS A 7 14.02 -0.37 3.82
N LYS A 8 13.60 0.60 4.63
CA LYS A 8 12.27 1.18 4.56
C LYS A 8 12.08 1.48 3.09
N ALA A 9 11.23 0.69 2.43
CA ALA A 9 10.88 0.95 1.05
C ALA A 9 10.50 2.42 1.02
N ASN A 10 11.24 3.22 0.27
CA ASN A 10 10.91 4.61 0.04
C ASN A 10 9.57 4.59 -0.69
N VAL A 11 8.47 4.60 0.06
CA VAL A 11 7.10 4.74 -0.45
C VAL A 11 6.90 6.22 -0.79
N THR A 12 7.75 6.74 -1.67
CA THR A 12 7.73 8.14 -2.12
C THR A 12 7.05 8.27 -3.47
N MET A 13 6.11 7.40 -3.84
CA MET A 13 5.47 7.43 -5.18
C MET A 13 3.94 7.55 -5.19
N PHE A 14 3.34 8.05 -4.13
CA PHE A 14 2.01 8.64 -4.21
C PHE A 14 2.00 9.96 -3.45
N GLY A 15 2.25 11.07 -4.17
CA GLY A 15 2.26 12.44 -3.64
C GLY A 15 0.88 12.88 -3.17
N LEU A 16 0.40 12.28 -2.09
CA LEU A 16 -0.90 12.53 -1.48
C LEU A 16 -0.75 13.38 -0.21
N PRO A 17 -1.63 14.37 0.01
CA PRO A 17 -2.66 14.84 -0.92
C PRO A 17 -2.08 15.70 -2.06
N ARG A 18 -2.60 15.54 -3.27
CA ARG A 18 -2.29 16.41 -4.42
C ARG A 18 -3.30 17.55 -4.49
N ASN A 19 -2.86 18.76 -4.86
CA ASN A 19 -3.79 19.84 -5.19
C ASN A 19 -4.55 19.47 -6.48
N LEU A 20 -5.89 19.55 -6.45
CA LEU A 20 -6.78 19.20 -7.56
C LEU A 20 -7.21 20.40 -8.40
N ASP A 21 -6.97 21.61 -7.92
CA ASP A 21 -7.40 22.84 -8.58
C ASP A 21 -6.71 23.01 -9.93
N GLY A 22 -7.51 23.33 -10.95
CA GLY A 22 -7.03 23.55 -12.32
C GLY A 22 -6.71 22.27 -13.11
N MET A 23 -6.93 21.07 -12.56
CA MET A 23 -6.82 19.84 -13.34
C MET A 23 -8.01 19.67 -14.29
N SER A 24 -7.74 19.19 -15.51
CA SER A 24 -8.79 18.80 -16.45
C SER A 24 -9.58 17.59 -15.93
N VAL A 25 -10.80 17.42 -16.44
CA VAL A 25 -11.65 16.25 -16.11
C VAL A 25 -10.95 14.93 -16.46
N GLU A 26 -10.22 14.90 -17.58
CA GLU A 26 -9.41 13.74 -17.99
C GLU A 26 -8.33 13.42 -16.94
N ASN A 27 -7.53 14.43 -16.55
CA ASN A 27 -6.48 14.25 -15.54
C ASN A 27 -7.04 13.83 -14.17
N LEU A 28 -8.23 14.32 -13.81
CA LEU A 28 -8.92 13.90 -12.58
C LEU A 28 -9.38 12.44 -12.65
N ASN A 29 -9.85 11.97 -13.81
CA ASN A 29 -10.20 10.57 -14.02
C ASN A 29 -8.97 9.66 -13.95
N ASP A 30 -7.87 10.05 -14.58
CA ASP A 30 -6.62 9.29 -14.52
C ASP A 30 -6.07 9.21 -13.10
N TYR A 31 -6.07 10.33 -12.39
CA TYR A 31 -5.66 10.39 -10.99
C TYR A 31 -6.56 9.52 -10.09
N ARG A 32 -7.87 9.55 -10.30
CA ARG A 32 -8.82 8.67 -9.61
C ARG A 32 -8.54 7.20 -9.89
N ASN A 33 -8.24 6.84 -11.14
CA ASN A 33 -7.96 5.45 -11.51
C ASN A 33 -6.65 4.95 -10.88
N ALA A 34 -5.62 5.79 -10.87
CA ALA A 34 -4.37 5.48 -10.19
C ALA A 34 -4.59 5.25 -8.69
N LEU A 35 -5.38 6.11 -8.02
CA LEU A 35 -5.73 5.95 -6.61
C LEU A 35 -6.45 4.61 -6.33
N LYS A 36 -7.40 4.23 -7.18
CA LYS A 36 -8.12 2.95 -7.04
C LYS A 36 -7.18 1.76 -7.16
N GLN A 37 -6.26 1.79 -8.13
CA GLN A 37 -5.26 0.72 -8.28
C GLN A 37 -4.36 0.61 -7.06
N GLU A 38 -3.99 1.74 -6.47
CA GLU A 38 -3.17 1.75 -5.26
C GLU A 38 -3.92 1.19 -4.05
N ILE A 39 -5.21 1.51 -3.90
CA ILE A 39 -6.06 0.90 -2.87
C ILE A 39 -6.07 -0.63 -3.00
N VAL A 40 -6.26 -1.17 -4.21
CA VAL A 40 -6.23 -2.62 -4.46
C VAL A 40 -4.88 -3.24 -4.04
N ARG A 41 -3.76 -2.56 -4.31
CA ARG A 41 -2.44 -3.04 -3.88
C ARG A 41 -2.29 -3.02 -2.36
N VAL A 42 -2.78 -1.97 -1.70
CA VAL A 42 -2.77 -1.85 -0.24
C VAL A 42 -3.62 -2.96 0.39
N ASP A 43 -4.82 -3.19 -0.12
CA ASP A 43 -5.72 -4.24 0.37
C ASP A 43 -5.09 -5.62 0.23
N ALA A 44 -4.51 -5.94 -0.93
CA ALA A 44 -3.78 -7.20 -1.13
C ALA A 44 -2.60 -7.37 -0.16
N ALA A 45 -1.87 -6.28 0.13
CA ALA A 45 -0.77 -6.30 1.09
C ALA A 45 -1.27 -6.51 2.53
N LEU A 46 -2.42 -5.93 2.89
CA LEU A 46 -3.06 -6.13 4.19
C LEU A 46 -3.56 -7.57 4.34
N GLU A 47 -4.26 -8.11 3.34
CA GLU A 47 -4.72 -9.50 3.33
C GLU A 47 -3.56 -10.48 3.50
N HIS A 48 -2.47 -10.28 2.76
CA HIS A 48 -1.28 -11.13 2.87
C HIS A 48 -0.71 -11.11 4.30
N ARG A 49 -0.57 -9.92 4.92
CA ARG A 49 -0.02 -9.79 6.28
C ARG A 49 -0.95 -10.36 7.34
N ASN A 50 -2.25 -10.17 7.20
CA ASN A 50 -3.24 -10.72 8.11
C ASN A 50 -3.31 -12.25 8.02
N GLY A 51 -3.21 -12.80 6.80
CA GLY A 51 -3.13 -14.25 6.59
C GLY A 51 -1.88 -14.87 7.19
N VAL A 52 -0.72 -14.20 7.09
CA VAL A 52 0.52 -14.63 7.74
C VAL A 52 0.39 -14.60 9.26
N HIS A 53 -0.21 -13.55 9.84
CA HIS A 53 -0.47 -13.49 11.28
C HIS A 53 -1.38 -14.61 11.77
N ALA A 54 -2.49 -14.87 11.07
CA ALA A 54 -3.42 -15.95 11.43
C ALA A 54 -2.76 -17.34 11.33
N GLY A 55 -1.92 -17.56 10.31
CA GLY A 55 -1.13 -18.78 10.18
C GLY A 55 -0.10 -18.95 11.30
N ALA A 56 0.58 -17.87 11.69
CA ALA A 56 1.52 -17.89 12.81
C ALA A 56 0.81 -18.17 14.15
N GLU A 57 -0.31 -17.50 14.43
CA GLU A 57 -1.08 -17.74 15.67
C GLU A 57 -1.59 -19.18 15.79
N ALA A 58 -1.96 -19.81 14.67
CA ALA A 58 -2.37 -21.22 14.65
C ALA A 58 -1.22 -22.20 14.98
N LEU A 59 0.02 -21.86 14.60
CA LEU A 59 1.20 -22.69 14.87
C LEU A 59 1.73 -22.53 16.31
N PHE A 60 1.50 -21.38 16.96
CA PHE A 60 1.97 -21.13 18.33
C PHE A 60 0.97 -21.52 19.42
N LYS A 61 -0.27 -21.88 19.06
CA LYS A 61 -1.32 -22.31 19.99
C LYS A 61 -1.51 -23.83 20.07
N SER A 62 -0.72 -24.60 19.32
CA SER A 62 -0.61 -26.07 19.42
C SER A 62 0.47 -26.49 20.41
#